data_AF-A0A0C6FQ32-F1
#
_entry.id   AF-A0A0C6FQ32-F1
#
_cell.length_a   1.000
_cell.length_b   1.000
_cell.length_c   1.000
_cell.angle_alpha   90.00
_cell.angle_beta   90.00
_cell.angle_gamma   90.00
#
_symmetry.space_group_name_H-M   'P 1'
#
loop_
_entity.id
_entity.type
_entity.pdbx_description
1 polymer ?
#
loop_
_entity_poly.entity_id
_entity_poly.type
_entity_poly.pdbx_seq_one_letter_code
_entity_poly.pdbx_strand_id
1 'polypeptide(L)'
;MPFVEIYRNLTRKAWSVRVGGRVVAHVQAIALVGVTLRASEAGRLRCLRTGTRDVHAWARGTVTEGARPPGAVRLRYQLTEPGFRAGGQIVTAAAAAWFEADGSAWIEGGGGADLDFQRLAHRCDALDAARWAGM
;
A
#
# COMPACT_ATOMS: atom_id res chain seq x y z
N MET A 1 -0.59 -12.67 11.84
CA MET A 1 0.06 -12.71 10.51
C MET A 1 0.92 -11.47 10.38
N PRO A 2 2.13 -11.55 9.81
CA PRO A 2 2.98 -10.38 9.62
C PRO A 2 2.33 -9.42 8.62
N PHE A 3 2.50 -8.12 8.84
CA PHE A 3 2.11 -7.13 7.85
C PHE A 3 2.99 -7.27 6.59
N VAL A 4 2.36 -7.13 5.44
CA VAL A 4 3.05 -7.06 4.15
C VAL A 4 3.01 -5.64 3.62
N GLU A 5 4.05 -5.24 2.90
CA GLU A 5 4.06 -4.04 2.08
C GLU A 5 4.01 -4.45 0.61
N ILE A 6 3.19 -3.79 -0.19
CA ILE A 6 3.05 -4.10 -1.61
C ILE A 6 3.15 -2.84 -2.46
N TYR A 7 3.75 -2.98 -3.64
CA TYR A 7 3.88 -1.91 -4.61
C TYR A 7 3.92 -2.48 -6.03
N ARG A 8 3.54 -1.67 -7.02
CA ARG A 8 3.58 -2.08 -8.42
C ARG A 8 5.02 -2.07 -8.91
N ASN A 9 5.52 -3.21 -9.38
CA ASN A 9 6.73 -3.28 -10.17
C ASN A 9 6.37 -3.08 -11.65
N LEU A 10 6.68 -1.92 -12.19
CA LEU A 10 6.34 -1.55 -13.57
C LEU A 10 7.12 -2.38 -14.61
N THR A 11 8.35 -2.79 -14.31
CA THR A 11 9.17 -3.62 -15.21
C THR A 11 8.63 -5.03 -15.31
N ARG A 12 8.26 -5.63 -14.17
CA ARG A 12 7.70 -7.00 -14.12
C ARG A 12 6.21 -7.07 -14.42
N LYS A 13 5.52 -5.93 -14.48
CA LYS A 13 4.06 -5.84 -14.59
C LYS A 13 3.34 -6.69 -13.53
N ALA A 14 3.88 -6.71 -12.30
CA ALA A 14 3.40 -7.50 -11.19
C ALA A 14 3.46 -6.70 -9.88
N TRP A 15 2.82 -7.19 -8.84
CA TRP A 15 2.90 -6.63 -7.49
C TRP A 15 4.07 -7.27 -6.74
N SER A 16 5.03 -6.46 -6.30
CA SER A 16 6.07 -6.92 -5.38
C SER A 16 5.52 -6.95 -3.97
N VAL A 17 5.73 -8.07 -3.27
CA VAL A 17 5.36 -8.24 -1.86
C VAL A 17 6.61 -8.18 -1.00
N ARG A 18 6.61 -7.33 0.01
CA ARG A 18 7.69 -7.11 0.98
C ARG A 18 7.26 -7.50 2.38
N VAL A 19 8.16 -8.15 3.11
CA VAL A 19 8.05 -8.42 4.55
C VAL A 19 9.37 -8.00 5.18
N GLY A 20 9.33 -7.18 6.23
CA GLY A 20 10.53 -6.68 6.90
C GLY A 20 11.50 -5.96 5.95
N GLY A 21 10.99 -5.22 4.96
CA GLY A 21 11.81 -4.52 3.96
C GLY A 21 12.39 -5.39 2.83
N ARG A 22 12.24 -6.72 2.89
CA ARG A 22 12.72 -7.65 1.86
C ARG A 22 11.58 -8.08 0.94
N VAL A 23 11.80 -8.02 -0.38
CA VAL A 23 10.85 -8.59 -1.36
C VAL A 23 10.87 -10.11 -1.24
N VAL A 24 9.71 -10.71 -0.97
CA VAL A 24 9.53 -12.16 -0.80
C VAL A 24 8.79 -12.81 -1.97
N ALA A 25 8.02 -12.04 -2.74
CA ALA A 25 7.26 -12.56 -3.87
C ALA A 25 6.95 -11.49 -4.91
N HIS A 26 6.60 -11.97 -6.12
CA HIS A 26 5.94 -11.20 -7.16
C HIS A 26 4.64 -11.90 -7.53
N VAL A 27 3.52 -11.21 -7.42
CA VAL A 27 2.18 -11.78 -7.65
C VAL A 27 1.40 -10.95 -8.65
N GLN A 28 0.50 -11.59 -9.40
CA GLN A 28 -0.35 -10.90 -10.36
C GLN A 28 -1.50 -10.17 -9.66
N ALA A 29 -2.07 -10.77 -8.63
CA ALA A 29 -3.12 -10.15 -7.84
C ALA A 29 -2.93 -10.46 -6.35
N ILE A 30 -3.38 -9.55 -5.49
CA ILE A 30 -3.38 -9.71 -4.04
C ILE A 30 -4.44 -8.79 -3.42
N ALA A 31 -5.05 -9.23 -2.33
CA ALA A 31 -5.97 -8.42 -1.54
C ALA A 31 -5.41 -8.22 -0.12
N LEU A 32 -5.66 -7.05 0.46
CA LEU A 32 -5.25 -6.67 1.80
C LEU A 32 -6.44 -6.16 2.62
N VAL A 33 -6.41 -6.37 3.94
CA VAL A 33 -7.29 -5.71 4.93
C VAL A 33 -6.48 -4.86 5.92
N GLY A 34 -7.14 -3.88 6.53
CA GLY A 34 -6.52 -2.95 7.47
C GLY A 34 -5.40 -2.16 6.81
N VAL A 35 -5.71 -1.54 5.67
CA VAL A 35 -4.72 -1.03 4.73
C VAL A 35 -4.29 0.37 5.12
N THR A 36 -2.98 0.59 5.20
CA THR A 36 -2.36 1.92 5.24
C THR A 36 -1.65 2.20 3.93
N LEU A 37 -1.92 3.35 3.33
CA LEU A 37 -1.32 3.80 2.09
C LEU A 37 -0.20 4.78 2.39
N ARG A 38 1.01 4.47 1.92
CA ARG A 38 2.22 5.26 2.17
C ARG A 38 2.78 5.78 0.86
N ALA A 39 2.88 7.10 0.75
CA ALA A 39 3.55 7.78 -0.34
C ALA A 39 4.67 8.67 0.24
N SER A 40 5.91 8.44 -0.20
CA SER A 40 7.06 9.25 0.19
C SER A 40 7.14 10.49 -0.71
N GLU A 41 6.88 11.66 -0.14
CA GLU A 41 7.06 12.94 -0.83
C GLU A 41 8.50 13.12 -1.34
N ALA A 42 9.49 12.88 -0.46
CA ALA A 42 10.90 12.99 -0.81
C ALA A 42 11.29 11.99 -1.91
N GLY A 43 10.75 10.77 -1.87
CA GLY A 43 10.92 9.77 -2.93
C GLY A 43 10.31 10.23 -4.26
N ARG A 44 9.08 10.77 -4.24
CA ARG A 44 8.40 11.30 -5.43
C ARG A 44 9.18 12.44 -6.06
N LEU A 45 9.61 13.42 -5.26
CA LEU A 45 10.40 14.56 -5.72
C LEU A 45 11.76 14.13 -6.28
N ARG A 46 12.40 13.14 -5.68
CA ARG A 46 13.64 12.55 -6.23
C ARG A 46 13.38 11.92 -7.60
N CYS A 47 12.33 11.12 -7.74
CA CYS A 47 11.96 10.50 -9.02
C CYS A 47 11.68 11.55 -10.09
N LEU A 48 10.92 12.61 -9.76
CA LEU A 48 10.65 13.73 -10.66
C LEU A 48 11.93 14.45 -11.10
N ARG A 49 12.87 14.69 -10.17
CA ARG A 49 14.13 15.40 -10.46
C ARG A 49 15.12 14.56 -11.28
N THR A 50 15.18 13.26 -11.04
CA THR A 50 16.25 12.38 -11.55
C THR A 50 15.80 11.41 -12.63
N GLY A 51 14.49 11.27 -12.86
CA GLY A 51 13.91 10.25 -13.75
C GLY A 51 14.03 8.81 -13.20
N THR A 52 14.46 8.63 -11.96
CA THR A 52 14.60 7.32 -11.32
C THR A 52 13.25 6.69 -11.01
N ARG A 53 13.22 5.36 -10.93
CA ARG A 53 12.00 4.56 -10.64
C ARG A 53 12.05 3.95 -9.23
N ASP A 54 12.58 4.70 -8.29
CA ASP A 54 12.64 4.28 -6.89
C ASP A 54 11.22 4.09 -6.34
N VAL A 55 11.05 3.12 -5.45
CA VAL A 55 9.75 2.87 -4.83
C VAL A 55 9.43 4.03 -3.88
N HIS A 56 8.35 4.74 -4.17
CA HIS A 56 7.89 5.89 -3.41
C HIS A 56 6.40 5.82 -3.05
N ALA A 57 5.71 4.75 -3.44
CA ALA A 57 4.31 4.51 -3.13
C ALA A 57 4.07 3.02 -2.86
N TRP A 58 3.47 2.69 -1.71
CA TRP A 58 3.14 1.32 -1.33
C TRP A 58 1.92 1.25 -0.41
N ALA A 59 1.29 0.09 -0.35
CA ALA A 59 0.24 -0.25 0.61
C ALA A 59 0.78 -1.23 1.65
N ARG A 60 0.44 -1.03 2.92
CA ARG A 60 0.74 -1.95 4.03
C ARG A 60 -0.55 -2.52 4.58
N GLY A 61 -0.61 -3.81 4.87
CA GLY A 61 -1.79 -4.45 5.45
C GLY A 61 -1.59 -5.94 5.71
N THR A 62 -2.67 -6.64 6.02
CA THR A 62 -2.69 -8.10 6.16
C THR A 62 -3.27 -8.73 4.91
N VAL A 63 -2.62 -9.77 4.37
CA VAL A 63 -3.15 -10.50 3.20
C VAL A 63 -4.48 -11.14 3.55
N THR A 64 -5.43 -11.01 2.63
CA THR A 64 -6.74 -11.64 2.73
C THR A 64 -7.10 -12.34 1.42
N GLU A 65 -8.08 -13.23 1.51
CA GLU A 65 -8.83 -13.72 0.35
C GLU A 65 -10.12 -12.92 0.21
N GLY A 66 -10.73 -12.99 -0.97
CA GLY A 66 -12.00 -12.34 -1.27
C GLY A 66 -11.99 -11.58 -2.59
N ALA A 67 -13.08 -11.70 -3.33
CA ALA A 67 -13.28 -10.94 -4.56
C ALA A 67 -13.53 -9.46 -4.24
N ARG A 68 -13.09 -8.59 -5.15
CA ARG A 68 -13.40 -7.17 -5.06
C ARG A 68 -14.91 -6.94 -5.17
N PRO A 69 -15.55 -6.25 -4.22
CA PRO A 69 -16.96 -5.91 -4.32
C PRO A 69 -17.21 -4.88 -5.44
N PRO A 70 -18.39 -4.87 -6.09
CA PRO A 70 -18.72 -3.90 -7.13
C PRO A 70 -18.63 -2.43 -6.68
N GLY A 71 -18.86 -2.15 -5.39
CA GLY A 71 -18.79 -0.81 -4.80
C GLY A 71 -17.38 -0.30 -4.48
N ALA A 72 -16.33 -1.11 -4.70
CA ALA A 72 -14.96 -0.69 -4.46
C ALA A 72 -14.59 0.50 -5.36
N VAL A 73 -13.91 1.49 -4.79
CA VAL A 73 -13.53 2.71 -5.49
C VAL A 73 -12.12 2.59 -6.05
N ARG A 74 -11.90 3.08 -7.27
CA ARG A 74 -10.58 3.01 -7.91
C ARG A 74 -9.56 3.80 -7.11
N LEU A 75 -8.49 3.13 -6.70
CA LEU A 75 -7.32 3.74 -6.09
C LEU A 75 -6.32 4.11 -7.19
N ARG A 76 -5.87 5.36 -7.18
CA ARG A 76 -4.88 5.88 -8.12
C ARG A 76 -3.71 6.49 -7.36
N TYR A 77 -2.54 6.33 -7.95
CA TYR A 77 -1.33 7.04 -7.58
C TYR A 77 -0.75 7.63 -8.85
N GLN A 78 -0.35 8.90 -8.82
CA GLN A 78 0.27 9.60 -9.94
C GLN A 78 1.54 10.27 -9.46
N LEU A 79 2.63 10.19 -10.24
CA LEU A 79 3.91 10.79 -9.86
C LEU A 79 3.85 12.32 -9.80
N THR A 80 2.94 12.94 -10.56
CA THR A 80 2.75 14.40 -10.62
C THR A 80 1.91 14.95 -9.47
N GLU A 81 1.21 14.10 -8.72
CA GLU A 81 0.32 14.51 -7.63
C GLU A 81 0.73 13.86 -6.31
N PRO A 82 0.61 14.56 -5.18
CA PRO A 82 0.86 13.97 -3.88
C PRO A 82 -0.25 13.01 -3.44
N GLY A 83 0.18 11.92 -2.82
CA GLY A 83 -0.71 10.96 -2.16
C GLY A 83 -1.42 9.99 -3.10
N PHE A 84 -2.13 9.04 -2.49
CA PHE A 84 -3.07 8.20 -3.20
C PHE A 84 -4.43 8.89 -3.25
N ARG A 85 -5.18 8.67 -4.33
CA ARG A 85 -6.52 9.20 -4.50
C ARG A 85 -7.54 8.13 -4.84
N ALA A 86 -8.74 8.26 -4.30
CA ALA A 86 -9.91 7.49 -4.68
C ALA A 86 -11.14 8.40 -4.61
N GLY A 87 -12.02 8.34 -5.61
CA GLY A 87 -13.20 9.22 -5.67
C GLY A 87 -12.86 10.72 -5.64
N GLY A 88 -11.66 11.10 -6.10
CA GLY A 88 -11.18 12.50 -6.08
C GLY A 88 -10.53 12.94 -4.77
N GLN A 89 -10.70 12.20 -3.67
CA GLN A 89 -10.13 12.54 -2.36
C GLN A 89 -8.76 11.90 -2.15
N ILE A 90 -7.91 12.53 -1.33
CA ILE A 90 -6.66 11.92 -0.85
C ILE A 90 -7.02 10.85 0.18
N VAL A 91 -6.47 9.66 0.02
CA VAL A 91 -6.72 8.50 0.90
C VAL A 91 -5.41 8.00 1.47
N THR A 92 -5.36 7.83 2.78
CA THR A 92 -4.19 7.31 3.51
C THR A 92 -4.44 5.97 4.19
N ALA A 93 -5.71 5.54 4.27
CA ALA A 93 -6.11 4.26 4.83
C ALA A 93 -7.39 3.74 4.17
N ALA A 94 -7.61 2.42 4.24
CA ALA A 94 -8.80 1.77 3.74
C ALA A 94 -9.08 0.49 4.56
N ALA A 95 -10.34 0.08 4.66
CA ALA A 95 -10.72 -1.17 5.31
C ALA A 95 -10.16 -2.37 4.55
N ALA A 96 -10.25 -2.33 3.21
CA ALA A 96 -9.72 -3.35 2.32
C ALA A 96 -9.18 -2.72 1.02
N ALA A 97 -8.27 -3.43 0.36
CA ALA A 97 -7.74 -3.05 -0.94
C ALA A 97 -7.47 -4.28 -1.82
N TRP A 98 -7.80 -4.17 -3.10
CA TRP A 98 -7.59 -5.22 -4.11
C TRP A 98 -6.67 -4.71 -5.20
N PHE A 99 -5.63 -5.48 -5.47
CA PHE A 99 -4.59 -5.18 -6.46
C PHE A 99 -4.67 -6.26 -7.53
N GLU A 100 -4.98 -5.89 -8.77
CA GLU A 100 -5.30 -6.82 -9.86
C GLU A 100 -4.17 -6.90 -10.90
N ALA A 101 -4.24 -7.93 -11.76
CA ALA A 101 -3.18 -8.28 -12.71
C ALA A 101 -2.81 -7.16 -13.68
N ASP A 102 -3.81 -6.43 -14.18
CA ASP A 102 -3.66 -5.27 -15.07
C ASP A 102 -2.98 -4.06 -14.40
N GLY A 103 -2.66 -4.10 -13.11
CA GLY A 103 -2.01 -3.00 -12.37
C GLY A 103 -2.96 -2.00 -11.73
N SER A 104 -4.23 -2.34 -11.83
CA SER A 104 -5.35 -1.82 -11.11
C SER A 104 -5.27 -1.99 -9.60
N ALA A 105 -5.70 -0.97 -8.87
CA ALA A 105 -5.91 -1.02 -7.44
C ALA A 105 -7.26 -0.42 -7.08
N TRP A 106 -7.94 -1.01 -6.11
CA TRP A 106 -9.25 -0.58 -5.63
C TRP A 106 -9.30 -0.65 -4.11
N ILE A 107 -10.15 0.17 -3.50
CA ILE A 107 -10.30 0.23 -2.06
C ILE A 107 -11.75 0.26 -1.62
N GLU A 108 -11.98 -0.13 -0.38
CA GLU A 108 -13.23 0.05 0.36
C GLU A 108 -12.95 0.78 1.69
N GLY A 109 -13.83 1.69 2.10
CA GLY A 109 -13.73 2.40 3.39
C GLY A 109 -12.67 3.51 3.47
N GLY A 110 -12.41 4.22 2.36
CA GLY A 110 -11.36 5.25 2.26
C GLY A 110 -11.81 6.71 2.34
N GLY A 111 -13.05 6.99 2.79
CA GLY A 111 -13.58 8.35 2.92
C GLY A 111 -13.32 8.93 4.31
N GLY A 112 -12.75 10.14 4.37
CA GLY A 112 -12.35 10.78 5.63
C GLY A 112 -13.51 11.10 6.57
N ALA A 113 -13.62 10.34 7.63
CA ALA A 113 -13.82 10.73 9.03
C ALA A 113 -13.95 9.40 9.81
N ASP A 114 -13.28 9.30 10.95
CA ASP A 114 -13.53 8.25 11.94
C ASP A 114 -12.90 6.86 11.74
N LEU A 115 -11.66 6.80 11.24
CA LEU A 115 -10.81 5.63 11.43
C LEU A 115 -9.46 6.05 12.03
N ASP A 116 -9.42 6.15 13.36
CA ASP A 116 -8.21 6.30 14.18
C ASP A 116 -7.34 5.03 14.11
N PHE A 117 -6.88 4.67 12.91
CA PHE A 117 -5.86 3.62 12.69
C PHE A 117 -4.45 4.12 12.97
N GLN A 118 -4.25 5.44 13.12
CA GLN A 118 -2.95 6.00 13.50
C GLN A 118 -2.48 5.44 14.85
N ARG A 119 -3.40 5.22 15.81
CA ARG A 119 -3.10 4.51 17.07
C ARG A 119 -2.73 3.03 16.91
N LEU A 120 -3.19 2.34 15.85
CA LEU A 120 -2.83 0.94 15.60
C LEU A 120 -1.46 0.80 14.92
N ALA A 121 -1.15 1.73 14.00
CA ALA A 121 0.13 1.77 13.29
C ALA A 121 1.31 2.09 14.24
N HIS A 122 1.15 3.06 15.15
CA HIS A 122 2.18 3.41 16.14
C HIS A 122 2.45 2.30 17.18
N ARG A 123 1.48 1.42 17.43
CA ARG A 123 1.66 0.30 18.37
C ARG A 123 2.32 -0.93 17.71
N CYS A 124 2.25 -1.07 16.39
CA CYS A 124 2.84 -2.21 15.68
C CYS A 124 4.33 -2.03 15.37
N ASP A 125 4.78 -0.81 15.03
CA ASP A 125 6.21 -0.57 14.76
C ASP A 125 7.10 -0.84 16.00
N ALA A 126 6.55 -0.64 17.21
CA ALA A 126 7.23 -0.97 18.47
C ALA A 126 7.23 -2.48 18.81
N LEU A 127 6.25 -3.26 18.33
CA LEU A 127 6.12 -4.69 18.63
C LEU A 127 6.84 -5.59 17.63
N ASP A 128 6.96 -5.17 16.37
CA ASP A 128 7.70 -5.92 15.35
C ASP A 128 9.23 -5.76 15.50
N ALA A 129 9.71 -4.60 15.96
CA ALA A 129 11.14 -4.37 16.22
C ALA A 129 11.67 -5.21 17.42
N ALA A 130 10.82 -5.46 18.42
CA ALA A 130 11.20 -6.20 19.63
C ALA A 130 11.25 -7.72 19.44
N ARG A 131 10.67 -8.27 18.38
CA ARG A 131 10.55 -9.74 18.17
C ARG A 131 11.61 -10.37 17.28
N TRP A 132 12.48 -9.58 16.64
CA TRP A 132 13.53 -10.08 15.74
C TRP A 132 14.95 -9.58 16.08
N ALA A 133 15.13 -8.88 17.20
CA ALA A 133 16.46 -8.51 17.71
C ALA A 133 17.17 -9.63 18.50
N GLY A 134 16.64 -10.86 18.45
CA GLY A 134 17.11 -11.98 19.25
C GLY A 134 17.17 -13.33 18.53
N MET A 135 17.25 -13.38 17.19
CA MET A 135 17.47 -14.61 16.44
C MET A 135 18.44 -14.41 15.29
#